data_AF-A0A496XYD0-F1
#
_entry.id   AF-A0A496XYD0-F1
#
_cell.length_a   1.000
_cell.length_b   1.000
_cell.length_c   1.000
_cell.angle_alpha   90.00
_cell.angle_beta   90.00
_cell.angle_gamma   90.00
#
_symmetry.space_group_name_H-M   'P 1'
#
loop_
_entity.id
_entity.type
_entity.pdbx_description
1 polymer ?
#
loop_
_entity_poly.entity_id
_entity_poly.type
_entity_poly.pdbx_seq_one_letter_code
_entity_poly.pdbx_strand_id
1 'polypeptide(L)'
;MKIQFESNLNYQNSAISSLLNIVEGFTTMKTDLETEKRSMARIWKQRDKQIDKVLENTTGMYGSIKGIAGNAIGNVKALELPYSDVEDDK
;
A
#
# COMPACT_ATOMS: atom_id res chain seq x y z
N MET A 1 61.11 13.15 -9.21
CA MET A 1 60.61 12.34 -8.07
C MET A 1 59.45 13.02 -7.34
N LYS A 2 59.55 14.30 -6.93
CA LYS A 2 58.47 15.03 -6.22
C LYS A 2 57.14 15.16 -6.98
N ILE A 3 57.19 15.49 -8.28
CA ILE A 3 56.00 15.62 -9.15
C ILE A 3 55.21 14.31 -9.27
N GLN A 4 55.90 13.17 -9.35
CA GLN A 4 55.25 11.86 -9.43
C GLN A 4 54.47 11.53 -8.15
N PHE A 5 55.01 11.90 -6.98
CA PHE A 5 54.34 11.72 -5.70
C PHE A 5 53.07 12.58 -5.58
N GLU A 6 53.15 13.87 -5.96
CA GLU A 6 52.00 14.79 -5.95
C GLU A 6 50.88 14.33 -6.90
N SER A 7 51.23 13.82 -8.09
CA SER A 7 50.24 13.29 -9.04
C SER A 7 49.49 12.07 -8.50
N ASN A 8 50.19 11.15 -7.81
CA ASN A 8 49.57 9.97 -7.22
C ASN A 8 48.62 10.37 -6.07
N LEU A 9 49.05 11.30 -5.21
CA LEU A 9 48.22 11.80 -4.12
C LEU A 9 46.92 12.46 -4.62
N ASN A 10 47.00 13.25 -5.69
CA ASN A 10 45.82 13.87 -6.31
C ASN A 10 44.84 12.84 -6.88
N TYR A 11 45.36 11.79 -7.54
CA TYR A 11 44.52 10.70 -8.04
C TYR A 11 43.80 9.98 -6.89
N GLN A 12 44.51 9.65 -5.82
CA GLN A 12 43.91 9.02 -4.63
C GLN A 12 42.80 9.88 -4.02
N ASN A 13 43.05 11.19 -3.87
CA ASN A 13 42.05 12.12 -3.34
C ASN A 13 40.79 12.22 -4.23
N SER A 14 40.98 12.25 -5.55
CA SER A 14 39.86 12.25 -6.51
C SER A 14 39.04 10.96 -6.46
N ALA A 15 39.71 9.82 -6.31
CA ALA A 15 39.05 8.52 -6.18
C ALA A 15 38.23 8.43 -4.89
N ILE A 16 38.80 8.89 -3.76
CA ILE A 16 38.10 8.96 -2.47
C ILE A 16 36.86 9.86 -2.56
N SER A 17 36.98 11.06 -3.15
CA SER A 17 35.84 11.95 -3.32
C SER A 17 34.72 11.32 -4.16
N SER A 18 35.06 10.60 -5.23
CA SER A 18 34.08 9.89 -6.06
C SER A 18 33.36 8.80 -5.27
N LEU A 19 34.08 8.03 -4.44
CA LEU A 19 33.48 7.02 -3.57
C LEU A 19 32.54 7.64 -2.52
N LEU A 20 32.93 8.76 -1.92
CA LEU A 20 32.08 9.47 -0.95
C LEU A 20 30.77 9.94 -1.58
N ASN A 21 30.81 10.51 -2.79
CA ASN A 21 29.60 10.92 -3.51
C ASN A 21 28.66 9.73 -3.79
N ILE A 22 29.24 8.57 -4.14
CA ILE A 22 28.46 7.33 -4.34
C ILE A 22 27.81 6.90 -3.03
N VAL A 23 28.55 6.89 -1.92
CA VAL A 23 28.03 6.53 -0.59
C VAL A 23 26.92 7.48 -0.14
N GLU A 24 27.09 8.78 -0.38
CA GLU A 24 26.06 9.78 -0.11
C GLU A 24 24.79 9.51 -0.93
N GLY A 25 24.93 9.27 -2.23
CA GLY A 25 23.82 8.92 -3.11
C GLY A 25 23.06 7.67 -2.63
N PHE A 26 23.77 6.61 -2.25
CA PHE A 26 23.16 5.41 -1.67
C PHE A 26 22.43 5.69 -0.35
N THR A 27 23.01 6.52 0.51
CA THR A 27 22.44 6.86 1.82
C THR A 27 21.14 7.66 1.66
N THR A 28 21.13 8.62 0.72
CA THR A 28 19.94 9.39 0.36
C THR A 28 18.85 8.48 -0.19
N MET A 29 19.16 7.66 -1.20
CA MET A 29 18.20 6.71 -1.77
C MET A 29 17.61 5.77 -0.72
N LYS A 30 18.45 5.30 0.22
CA LYS A 30 17.98 4.43 1.31
C LYS A 30 17.00 5.17 2.23
N THR A 31 17.30 6.43 2.55
CA THR A 31 16.45 7.27 3.41
C THR A 31 15.11 7.58 2.75
N ASP A 32 15.14 7.92 1.46
CA ASP A 32 13.96 8.19 0.66
C ASP A 32 13.06 6.96 0.60
N LEU A 33 13.62 5.78 0.30
CA LEU A 33 12.89 4.51 0.28
C LEU A 33 12.20 4.19 1.60
N GLU A 34 12.87 4.41 2.75
CA GLU A 34 12.25 4.17 4.06
C GLU A 34 11.16 5.20 4.38
N THR A 35 11.21 6.40 3.80
CA THR A 35 10.16 7.42 3.91
C THR A 35 8.96 7.06 3.04
N GLU A 36 9.19 6.59 1.81
CA GLU A 36 8.16 6.09 0.90
C GLU A 36 7.40 4.91 1.53
N LYS A 37 8.11 3.93 2.09
CA LYS A 37 7.49 2.77 2.77
C LYS A 37 6.55 3.20 3.89
N ARG A 38 6.99 4.12 4.75
CA ARG A 38 6.17 4.63 5.87
C ARG A 38 4.94 5.39 5.36
N SER A 39 5.11 6.21 4.33
CA SER A 39 4.01 6.95 3.71
C SER A 39 2.98 6.01 3.08
N MET A 40 3.46 4.97 2.39
CA MET A 40 2.60 3.99 1.73
C MET A 40 1.82 3.14 2.73
N ALA A 41 2.43 2.72 3.84
CA ALA A 41 1.73 2.00 4.91
C ALA A 41 0.53 2.79 5.47
N ARG A 42 0.68 4.12 5.63
CA ARG A 42 -0.44 5.00 6.03
C ARG A 42 -1.53 5.04 4.95
N ILE A 43 -1.15 5.18 3.68
CA ILE A 43 -2.09 5.25 2.55
C ILE A 43 -2.89 3.95 2.43
N TRP A 44 -2.24 2.79 2.51
CA TRP A 44 -2.91 1.50 2.49
C TRP A 44 -3.92 1.36 3.63
N LYS A 45 -3.52 1.65 4.88
CA LYS A 45 -4.44 1.60 6.02
C LYS A 45 -5.64 2.52 5.86
N GLN A 46 -5.45 3.71 5.27
CA GLN A 46 -6.55 4.63 4.99
C GLN A 46 -7.50 4.05 3.92
N ARG A 47 -6.96 3.46 2.86
CA ARG A 47 -7.76 2.85 1.79
C ARG A 47 -8.52 1.63 2.27
N ASP A 48 -7.90 0.76 3.06
CA ASP A 48 -8.56 -0.40 3.68
C ASP A 48 -9.79 0.04 4.48
N LYS A 49 -9.63 1.04 5.36
CA LYS A 49 -10.75 1.59 6.13
C LYS A 49 -11.87 2.17 5.25
N GLN A 50 -11.53 2.80 4.13
CA GLN A 50 -12.53 3.32 3.20
C GLN A 50 -13.28 2.20 2.50
N ILE A 51 -12.58 1.14 2.10
CA ILE A 51 -13.17 -0.06 1.49
C ILE A 51 -14.14 -0.71 2.48
N ASP A 52 -13.72 -0.92 3.73
CA ASP A 52 -14.55 -1.49 4.78
C ASP A 52 -15.83 -0.67 5.00
N LYS A 53 -15.70 0.66 5.06
CA LYS A 53 -16.85 1.56 5.22
C LYS A 53 -17.82 1.45 4.04
N VAL A 54 -17.31 1.41 2.81
CA VAL A 54 -18.17 1.30 1.62
C VAL A 54 -18.86 -0.06 1.59
N LEU A 55 -18.14 -1.13 1.96
CA LEU A 55 -18.70 -2.48 2.08
C LEU A 55 -19.85 -2.50 3.08
N GLU A 56 -19.64 -2.02 4.31
CA GLU A 56 -20.66 -1.96 5.36
C GLU A 56 -21.89 -1.16 4.94
N ASN A 57 -21.70 0.01 4.33
CA ASN A 57 -22.82 0.80 3.83
C ASN A 57 -23.59 0.06 2.74
N THR A 58 -22.89 -0.60 1.83
CA THR A 58 -23.52 -1.28 0.68
C THR A 58 -24.30 -2.52 1.14
N THR A 59 -23.74 -3.31 2.07
CA THR A 59 -24.45 -4.46 2.64
C THR A 59 -25.64 -4.03 3.49
N GLY A 60 -25.49 -2.96 4.29
CA GLY A 60 -26.60 -2.37 5.05
C GLY A 60 -27.72 -1.85 4.15
N MET A 61 -27.39 -1.17 3.05
CA MET A 61 -28.35 -0.75 2.03
C MET A 61 -29.07 -1.94 1.40
N TYR A 62 -28.34 -2.99 1.04
CA TYR A 62 -28.92 -4.22 0.50
C TYR A 62 -29.94 -4.84 1.48
N GLY A 63 -29.55 -5.02 2.74
CA GLY A 63 -30.44 -5.55 3.78
C GLY A 63 -31.67 -4.66 4.01
N SER A 64 -31.50 -3.33 4.01
CA SER A 64 -32.61 -2.37 4.14
C SER A 64 -33.60 -2.49 2.98
N ILE A 65 -33.09 -2.56 1.75
CA ILE A 65 -33.91 -2.72 0.54
C ILE A 65 -34.65 -4.06 0.56
N LYS A 66 -33.96 -5.16 0.89
CA LYS A 66 -34.57 -6.50 1.00
C LYS A 66 -35.66 -6.54 2.07
N GLY A 67 -35.45 -5.87 3.21
CA GLY A 67 -36.45 -5.77 4.28
C GLY A 67 -37.71 -5.00 3.88
N ILE A 68 -37.59 -3.94 3.08
CA ILE A 68 -38.73 -3.13 2.62
C ILE A 68 -39.46 -3.80 1.44
N ALA A 69 -38.71 -4.29 0.47
CA ALA A 69 -39.26 -4.84 -0.77
C ALA A 69 -39.63 -6.33 -0.66
N GLY A 70 -39.17 -7.03 0.39
CA GLY A 70 -39.33 -8.46 0.56
C GLY A 70 -38.78 -9.24 -0.65
N ASN A 71 -39.57 -10.22 -1.10
CA ASN A 71 -39.20 -11.11 -2.21
C ASN A 71 -39.22 -10.44 -3.60
N ALA A 72 -39.59 -9.15 -3.71
CA ALA A 72 -39.56 -8.43 -4.99
C ALA A 72 -38.13 -8.09 -5.45
N ILE A 73 -37.16 -8.08 -4.53
CA ILE A 73 -35.73 -7.89 -4.83
C ILE A 73 -35.04 -9.25 -4.76
N GLY A 74 -34.27 -9.57 -5.80
CA GLY A 74 -33.53 -10.84 -5.88
C GLY A 74 -32.43 -10.99 -4.83
N ASN A 75 -32.11 -12.24 -4.50
CA ASN A 75 -31.02 -12.58 -3.61
C ASN A 75 -29.65 -12.33 -4.27
N VAL A 76 -28.75 -11.65 -3.55
CA VAL A 76 -27.35 -11.49 -3.97
C VAL A 76 -26.53 -12.57 -3.29
N LYS A 77 -26.21 -13.65 -4.01
CA LYS A 77 -25.53 -14.84 -3.46
C LYS A 77 -24.31 -14.54 -2.59
N ALA A 78 -23.53 -13.51 -2.92
CA ALA A 78 -22.34 -13.11 -2.15
C ALA A 78 -22.66 -12.55 -0.75
N LEU A 79 -23.91 -12.18 -0.49
CA LEU A 79 -24.39 -11.59 0.76
C LEU A 79 -25.32 -12.53 1.55
N GLU A 80 -25.56 -13.75 1.05
CA GLU A 80 -26.45 -14.74 1.67
C GLU A 80 -25.63 -15.88 2.31
N LEU A 81 -26.22 -16.52 3.33
CA LEU A 81 -25.62 -17.70 3.93
C LEU A 81 -25.98 -18.94 3.09
N PRO A 82 -25.11 -19.98 3.02
CA PRO A 82 -25.39 -21.20 2.24
C PRO A 82 -26.66 -21.96 2.65
N TYR A 83 -27.21 -21.65 3.82
CA TYR A 83 -28.39 -22.29 4.38
C TYR A 83 -29.62 -21.36 4.45
N SER A 84 -29.59 -20.17 3.83
CA SER A 84 -30.75 -19.26 3.84
C SER A 84 -31.87 -19.67 2.88
N ASP A 85 -31.62 -20.68 2.03
CA ASP A 85 -32.59 -21.20 1.06
C ASP A 85 -33.47 -22.34 1.64
N VAL A 86 -33.45 -22.59 2.96
CA VAL A 86 -34.48 -23.45 3.58
C VAL A 86 -35.77 -22.64 3.62
N GLU A 87 -36.52 -22.75 2.53
CA GLU A 87 -37.89 -22.25 2.40
C GLU A 87 -38.71 -22.70 3.60
N ASP A 88 -39.39 -21.73 4.23
CA ASP A 88 -40.54 -21.93 5.09
C ASP A 88 -41.66 -22.59 4.25
N ASP A 89 -41.52 -23.88 3.98
CA ASP A 89 -42.63 -24.74 3.54
C ASP A 89 -43.49 -25.05 4.79
N LYS A 90 -44.43 -24.13 5.11
CA LYS A 90 -45.58 -24.39 5.98
C LYS A 90 -46.84 -23.74 5.45
#